data_AF-A0AA40TH17-F1
#
_entry.id   AF-A0AA40TH17-F1
#
_cell.length_a   1.000
_cell.length_b   1.000
_cell.length_c   1.000
_cell.angle_alpha   90.00
_cell.angle_beta   90.00
_cell.angle_gamma   90.00
#
_symmetry.space_group_name_H-M   'P 1'
#
loop_
_entity.id
_entity.type
_entity.pdbx_description
1 polymer ?
#
loop_
_entity_poly.entity_id
_entity_poly.type
_entity_poly.pdbx_seq_one_letter_code
_entity_poly.pdbx_strand_id
1 'polypeptide(L)'
;TEPRYTCNVYVQDRNDAYTVMRDFAAIFRGMTYWGGDQIVALADMPRDVDYAYTRANVIDGRFTYSSSTTKTRYTTALVSWSDPGNAYADAMEPVFEQPLVARYGFNQLEMTAIGCTRQSEANRKGRWGILTNNKDRVVSFDVGLDGNIPQPGYIIAVADELLSGKVLGGRISAVNGRVIKLD
;
A
#
# COMPACT_ATOMS: atom_id res chain seq x y z
N THR A 1 14.99 0.10 -22.20
CA THR A 1 13.86 -0.17 -21.27
C THR A 1 14.42 -0.92 -20.08
N GLU A 2 14.29 -0.38 -18.87
CA GLU A 2 14.74 -1.06 -17.64
C GLU A 2 13.58 -1.86 -16.99
N PRO A 3 13.85 -3.06 -16.45
CA PRO A 3 12.88 -3.74 -15.58
C PRO A 3 12.44 -2.86 -14.40
N ARG A 4 11.18 -3.01 -13.99
CA ARG A 4 10.61 -2.21 -12.89
C ARG A 4 11.22 -2.57 -11.53
N TYR A 5 11.48 -3.86 -11.29
CA TYR A 5 12.14 -4.39 -10.10
C TYR A 5 13.18 -5.42 -10.53
N THR A 6 14.31 -5.46 -9.84
CA THR A 6 15.32 -6.51 -9.99
C THR A 6 15.72 -7.05 -8.62
N CYS A 7 16.10 -8.32 -8.55
CA CYS A 7 16.53 -8.95 -7.31
C CYS A 7 17.99 -9.36 -7.45
N ASN A 8 18.90 -8.55 -6.89
CA ASN A 8 20.33 -8.82 -6.82
C ASN A 8 20.74 -8.93 -5.35
N VAL A 9 20.44 -10.06 -4.72
CA VAL A 9 20.67 -10.28 -3.29
C VAL A 9 21.70 -11.39 -3.09
N TYR A 10 22.61 -11.17 -2.14
CA TYR A 10 23.51 -12.19 -1.63
C TYR A 10 23.21 -12.41 -0.14
N VAL A 11 22.77 -13.62 0.21
CA VAL A 11 22.40 -13.98 1.59
C VAL A 11 23.60 -14.62 2.27
N GLN A 12 24.19 -13.92 3.23
CA GLN A 12 25.38 -14.39 3.96
C GLN A 12 25.04 -14.98 5.33
N ASP A 13 24.17 -14.32 6.07
CA ASP A 13 23.84 -14.67 7.44
C ASP A 13 22.52 -15.42 7.55
N ARG A 14 22.44 -16.32 8.53
CA ARG A 14 21.21 -17.02 8.87
C ARG A 14 20.26 -16.05 9.57
N ASN A 15 19.06 -15.90 9.02
CA ASN A 15 17.96 -15.16 9.62
C ASN A 15 16.68 -16.01 9.63
N ASP A 16 15.66 -15.57 10.35
CA ASP A 16 14.36 -16.22 10.37
C ASP A 16 13.74 -16.24 8.96
N ALA A 17 13.21 -17.39 8.56
CA ALA A 17 12.75 -17.63 7.19
C ALA A 17 11.62 -16.68 6.79
N TYR A 18 10.71 -16.35 7.72
CA TYR A 18 9.62 -15.43 7.44
C TYR A 18 10.12 -14.00 7.20
N THR A 19 11.12 -13.57 7.98
CA THR A 19 11.76 -12.26 7.81
C THR A 19 12.45 -12.17 6.44
N VAL A 20 13.19 -13.21 6.06
CA VAL A 20 13.84 -13.27 4.74
C VAL A 20 12.80 -13.19 3.61
N MET A 21 11.71 -13.94 3.68
CA MET A 21 10.65 -13.91 2.68
C MET A 21 9.98 -12.53 2.59
N ARG A 22 9.75 -11.87 3.72
CA ARG A 22 9.23 -10.50 3.78
C ARG A 22 10.20 -9.50 3.12
N ASP A 23 11.50 -9.66 3.33
CA ASP A 23 12.53 -8.80 2.72
C ASP A 23 12.56 -8.97 1.19
N PHE A 24 12.44 -10.20 0.69
CA PHE A 24 12.29 -10.45 -0.75
C PHE A 24 11.01 -9.84 -1.31
N ALA A 25 9.89 -9.93 -0.59
CA ALA A 25 8.63 -9.30 -1.00
C ALA A 25 8.73 -7.77 -1.07
N ALA A 26 9.46 -7.15 -0.15
CA ALA A 26 9.69 -5.70 -0.15
C ALA A 26 10.42 -5.20 -1.40
N ILE A 27 11.21 -6.05 -2.09
CA ILE A 27 11.91 -5.70 -3.34
C ILE A 27 10.90 -5.21 -4.40
N PHE A 28 9.80 -5.95 -4.58
CA PHE A 28 8.79 -5.67 -5.60
C PHE A 28 7.53 -4.97 -5.05
N ARG A 29 7.62 -4.37 -3.86
CA ARG A 29 6.48 -3.76 -3.15
C ARG A 29 5.35 -4.75 -2.88
N GLY A 30 5.72 -5.99 -2.62
CA GLY A 30 4.78 -7.02 -2.21
C GLY A 30 4.51 -7.05 -0.73
N MET A 31 3.56 -7.88 -0.35
CA MET A 31 3.27 -8.27 1.02
C MET A 31 3.36 -9.77 1.16
N THR A 32 3.69 -10.23 2.37
CA THR A 32 3.63 -11.63 2.76
C THR A 32 2.63 -11.79 3.89
N TYR A 33 1.84 -12.85 3.86
CA TYR A 33 0.98 -13.24 4.97
C TYR A 33 0.86 -14.76 5.06
N TRP A 34 0.44 -15.24 6.24
CA TRP A 34 0.13 -16.64 6.46
C TRP A 34 -1.30 -16.96 6.03
N GLY A 35 -1.45 -17.81 5.03
CA GLY A 35 -2.74 -18.29 4.54
C GLY A 35 -2.88 -19.79 4.81
N GLY A 36 -3.39 -20.16 5.98
CA GLY A 36 -3.40 -21.56 6.42
C GLY A 36 -1.98 -22.09 6.58
N ASP A 37 -1.66 -23.19 5.89
CA ASP A 37 -0.37 -23.89 6.01
C ASP A 37 0.73 -23.36 5.06
N GLN A 38 0.48 -22.25 4.36
CA GLN A 38 1.42 -21.66 3.40
C GLN A 38 1.65 -20.16 3.62
N ILE A 39 2.86 -19.71 3.28
CA ILE A 39 3.17 -18.29 3.14
C ILE A 39 2.77 -17.85 1.74
N VAL A 40 1.89 -16.86 1.67
CA VAL A 40 1.45 -16.25 0.41
C VAL A 40 2.19 -14.93 0.23
N ALA A 41 2.80 -14.74 -0.94
CA ALA A 41 3.38 -13.46 -1.36
C ALA A 41 2.54 -12.86 -2.48
N LEU A 42 2.16 -11.59 -2.34
CA LEU A 42 1.35 -10.87 -3.32
C LEU A 42 2.05 -9.57 -3.71
N ALA A 43 2.15 -9.31 -5.01
CA ALA A 43 2.73 -8.07 -5.54
C ALA A 43 1.66 -6.99 -5.69
N ASP A 44 1.98 -5.75 -5.33
CA ASP A 44 1.14 -4.58 -5.62
C ASP A 44 1.16 -4.29 -7.13
N MET A 45 0.13 -4.78 -7.82
CA MET A 45 -0.10 -4.60 -9.25
C MET A 45 -1.48 -4.01 -9.49
N PRO A 46 -1.65 -3.11 -10.49
CA PRO A 46 -2.97 -2.63 -10.88
C PRO A 46 -3.90 -3.79 -11.20
N ARG A 47 -5.02 -3.87 -10.48
CA ARG A 47 -6.05 -4.88 -10.61
C ARG A 47 -7.42 -4.23 -10.41
N ASP A 48 -8.45 -4.89 -10.91
CA ASP A 48 -9.83 -4.49 -10.65
C ASP A 48 -10.21 -4.74 -9.19
N VAL A 49 -11.29 -4.11 -8.75
CA VAL A 49 -11.85 -4.29 -7.41
C VAL A 49 -12.35 -5.73 -7.28
N ASP A 50 -11.88 -6.44 -6.25
CA ASP A 50 -12.27 -7.81 -5.96
C ASP A 50 -13.59 -7.87 -5.16
N TYR A 51 -13.84 -6.88 -4.29
CA TYR A 51 -15.07 -6.83 -3.47
C TYR A 51 -15.48 -5.39 -3.11
N ALA A 52 -16.79 -5.14 -2.99
CA ALA A 52 -17.34 -3.84 -2.62
C ALA A 52 -18.11 -3.89 -1.29
N TYR A 53 -17.70 -3.05 -0.35
CA TYR A 53 -18.41 -2.84 0.91
C TYR A 53 -19.29 -1.60 0.80
N THR A 54 -20.57 -1.79 1.05
CA THR A 54 -21.58 -0.74 1.20
C THR A 54 -22.03 -0.67 2.67
N ARG A 55 -22.75 0.38 3.04
CA ARG A 55 -23.33 0.53 4.38
C ARG A 55 -24.22 -0.66 4.79
N ALA A 56 -24.82 -1.36 3.82
CA ALA A 56 -25.68 -2.52 4.06
C ALA A 56 -24.91 -3.80 4.47
N ASN A 57 -23.61 -3.91 4.14
CA ASN A 57 -22.77 -5.05 4.47
C ASN A 57 -21.88 -4.80 5.71
N VAL A 58 -21.87 -3.56 6.20
CA VAL A 58 -21.09 -3.12 7.35
C VAL A 58 -21.99 -3.08 8.58
N ILE A 59 -21.48 -3.55 9.71
CA ILE A 59 -22.18 -3.54 10.99
C ILE A 59 -22.50 -2.08 11.36
N ASP A 60 -23.77 -1.82 11.67
CA ASP A 60 -24.33 -0.48 11.89
C ASP A 60 -24.14 0.52 10.73
N GLY A 61 -23.68 0.07 9.56
CA GLY A 61 -23.29 0.90 8.43
C GLY A 61 -22.23 1.95 8.79
N ARG A 62 -21.35 1.68 9.77
CA ARG A 62 -20.39 2.67 10.26
C ARG A 62 -19.00 2.47 9.68
N PHE A 63 -18.55 3.48 8.92
CA PHE A 63 -17.17 3.63 8.51
C PHE A 63 -16.47 4.67 9.39
N THR A 64 -15.36 4.29 10.00
CA THR A 64 -14.51 5.20 10.77
C THR A 64 -13.30 5.57 9.92
N TYR A 65 -13.13 6.86 9.64
CA TYR A 65 -11.98 7.36 8.90
C TYR A 65 -10.95 7.97 9.84
N SER A 66 -9.69 7.63 9.61
CA SER A 66 -8.56 8.25 10.27
C SER A 66 -7.51 8.66 9.24
N SER A 67 -6.70 9.64 9.61
CA SER A 67 -5.59 10.12 8.81
C SER A 67 -4.44 10.45 9.76
N SER A 68 -3.23 10.36 9.24
CA SER A 68 -2.04 10.79 9.97
C SER A 68 -1.98 12.32 10.08
N THR A 69 -1.23 12.80 11.08
CA THR A 69 -1.04 14.24 11.28
C THR A 69 -0.09 14.78 10.21
N THR A 70 -0.23 16.05 9.84
CA THR A 70 0.68 16.69 8.88
C THR A 70 2.17 16.56 9.25
N LYS A 71 2.50 16.54 10.55
CA LYS A 71 3.87 16.40 11.06
C LYS A 71 4.50 15.03 10.75
N THR A 72 3.70 13.99 10.55
CA THR A 72 4.18 12.64 10.23
C THR A 72 4.29 12.40 8.72
N ARG A 73 4.05 13.44 7.90
CA ARG A 73 4.15 13.34 6.44
C ARG A 73 5.58 13.53 5.98
N TYR A 74 6.14 12.51 5.34
CA TYR A 74 7.45 12.58 4.71
C TYR A 74 7.39 13.47 3.47
N THR A 75 8.44 14.24 3.26
CA THR A 75 8.58 15.16 2.12
C THR A 75 9.87 14.93 1.34
N THR A 76 10.85 14.28 1.98
CA THR A 76 12.10 13.84 1.38
C THR A 76 12.36 12.38 1.75
N ALA A 77 13.20 11.70 0.98
CA ALA A 77 13.65 10.35 1.29
C ALA A 77 15.16 10.22 1.02
N LEU A 78 15.83 9.42 1.84
CA LEU A 78 17.20 8.98 1.62
C LEU A 78 17.18 7.47 1.48
N VAL A 79 17.52 6.99 0.29
CA VAL A 79 17.43 5.57 -0.06
C VAL A 79 18.82 4.98 -0.20
N SER A 80 19.17 4.01 0.64
CA SER A 80 20.42 3.26 0.46
C SER A 80 20.27 2.19 -0.63
N TRP A 81 21.28 2.06 -1.48
CA TRP A 81 21.35 1.07 -2.57
C TRP A 81 22.81 0.65 -2.81
N SER A 82 23.04 -0.51 -3.38
CA SER A 82 24.40 -1.05 -3.60
C SER A 82 24.95 -0.61 -4.95
N ASP A 83 26.05 0.15 -4.99
CA ASP A 83 26.58 0.73 -6.23
C ASP A 83 27.58 -0.20 -6.95
N PRO A 84 27.23 -0.79 -8.12
CA PRO A 84 28.16 -1.64 -8.87
C PRO A 84 29.40 -0.89 -9.37
N GLY A 85 29.32 0.43 -9.56
CA GLY A 85 30.45 1.28 -9.94
C GLY A 85 31.44 1.52 -8.81
N ASN A 86 31.05 1.25 -7.56
CA ASN A 86 31.86 1.42 -6.36
C ASN A 86 31.94 0.11 -5.56
N ALA A 87 32.26 -1.00 -6.24
CA ALA A 87 32.46 -2.32 -5.64
C ALA A 87 31.27 -2.81 -4.77
N TYR A 88 30.04 -2.43 -5.13
CA TYR A 88 28.79 -2.73 -4.40
C TYR A 88 28.72 -2.13 -2.99
N ALA A 89 29.49 -1.07 -2.70
CA ALA A 89 29.35 -0.31 -1.46
C ALA A 89 27.98 0.38 -1.38
N ASP A 90 27.48 0.59 -0.15
CA ASP A 90 26.22 1.28 0.09
C ASP A 90 26.35 2.76 -0.29
N ALA A 91 25.58 3.17 -1.30
CA ALA A 91 25.42 4.55 -1.73
C ALA A 91 24.05 5.08 -1.32
N MET A 92 23.94 6.40 -1.18
CA MET A 92 22.71 7.07 -0.77
C MET A 92 22.11 7.86 -1.93
N GLU A 93 20.85 7.62 -2.24
CA GLU A 93 20.08 8.36 -3.23
C GLU A 93 19.07 9.29 -2.53
N PRO A 94 19.27 10.62 -2.57
CA PRO A 94 18.34 11.57 -2.00
C PRO A 94 17.19 11.89 -2.98
N VAL A 95 15.96 11.87 -2.47
CA VAL A 95 14.74 12.14 -3.23
C VAL A 95 13.98 13.29 -2.57
N PHE A 96 13.59 14.28 -3.37
CA PHE A 96 12.88 15.47 -2.91
C PHE A 96 11.58 15.68 -3.68
N GLU A 97 10.46 15.79 -2.97
CA GLU A 97 9.18 16.18 -3.54
C GLU A 97 8.92 17.65 -3.19
N GLN A 98 9.39 18.56 -4.06
CA GLN A 98 9.34 20.01 -3.84
C GLN A 98 7.95 20.54 -3.43
N PRO A 99 6.82 20.10 -4.04
CA PRO A 99 5.50 20.58 -3.64
C PRO A 99 5.14 20.24 -2.20
N LEU A 100 5.59 19.07 -1.71
CA LEU A 100 5.35 18.62 -0.34
C LEU A 100 6.27 19.33 0.64
N VAL A 101 7.54 19.54 0.27
CA VAL A 101 8.49 20.32 1.07
C VAL A 101 8.01 21.76 1.26
N ALA A 102 7.51 22.41 0.20
CA ALA A 102 6.98 23.76 0.29
C ALA A 102 5.74 23.87 1.20
N ARG A 103 4.93 22.81 1.26
CA ARG A 103 3.67 22.79 2.04
C ARG A 103 3.85 22.35 3.49
N TYR A 104 4.70 21.36 3.75
CA TYR A 104 4.81 20.68 5.02
C TYR A 104 6.19 20.81 5.68
N GLY A 105 7.15 21.45 5.01
CA GLY A 105 8.52 21.58 5.48
C GLY A 105 9.35 20.32 5.20
N PHE A 106 10.55 20.27 5.77
CA PHE A 106 11.48 19.17 5.58
C PHE A 106 11.19 18.04 6.58
N ASN A 107 10.93 16.83 6.08
CA ASN A 107 10.78 15.62 6.87
C ASN A 107 11.27 14.41 6.06
N GLN A 108 12.31 13.75 6.55
CA GLN A 108 13.08 12.75 5.79
C GLN A 108 12.68 11.31 6.18
N LEU A 109 12.38 10.51 5.16
CA LEU A 109 12.25 9.07 5.25
C LEU A 109 13.60 8.41 4.95
N GLU A 110 14.13 7.63 5.88
CA GLU A 110 15.27 6.76 5.61
C GLU A 110 14.76 5.37 5.22
N MET A 111 15.23 4.83 4.10
CA MET A 111 14.86 3.50 3.65
C MET A 111 16.03 2.75 2.99
N THR A 112 16.06 1.44 3.18
CA THR A 112 17.04 0.55 2.55
C THR A 112 16.40 -0.17 1.38
N ALA A 113 16.96 -0.02 0.18
CA ALA A 113 16.51 -0.73 -1.01
C ALA A 113 17.24 -2.07 -1.14
N ILE A 114 16.71 -3.10 -0.51
CA ILE A 114 17.23 -4.47 -0.59
C ILE A 114 17.29 -4.93 -2.07
N GLY A 115 18.41 -5.50 -2.47
CA GLY A 115 18.63 -6.05 -3.81
C GLY A 115 18.71 -5.02 -4.95
N CYS A 116 18.75 -3.73 -4.61
CA CYS A 116 18.77 -2.64 -5.57
C CYS A 116 20.21 -2.26 -5.96
N THR A 117 20.55 -2.42 -7.23
CA THR A 117 21.87 -2.07 -7.78
C THR A 117 21.85 -0.90 -8.75
N ARG A 118 20.72 -0.20 -8.84
CA ARG A 118 20.51 0.92 -9.76
C ARG A 118 20.00 2.14 -9.02
N GLN A 119 20.68 3.26 -9.20
CA GLN A 119 20.26 4.55 -8.67
C GLN A 119 18.83 4.94 -9.09
N SER A 120 18.44 4.67 -10.34
CA SER A 120 17.09 4.95 -10.85
C SER A 120 16.00 4.19 -10.08
N GLU A 121 16.28 2.94 -9.70
CA GLU A 121 15.36 2.10 -8.93
C GLU A 121 15.24 2.63 -7.48
N ALA A 122 16.35 3.02 -6.86
CA ALA A 122 16.37 3.65 -5.54
C ALA A 122 15.54 4.95 -5.52
N ASN A 123 15.70 5.81 -6.54
CA ASN A 123 14.92 7.05 -6.67
C ASN A 123 13.42 6.77 -6.74
N ARG A 124 13.00 5.78 -7.55
CA ARG A 124 11.59 5.36 -7.66
C ARG A 124 11.03 4.79 -6.35
N LYS A 125 11.84 4.09 -5.56
CA LYS A 125 11.45 3.58 -4.24
C LYS A 125 11.25 4.73 -3.24
N GLY A 126 12.16 5.70 -3.21
CA GLY A 126 12.03 6.89 -2.36
C GLY A 126 10.76 7.70 -2.66
N ARG A 127 10.49 7.97 -3.94
CA ARG A 127 9.25 8.67 -4.36
C ARG A 127 7.99 7.91 -3.96
N TRP A 128 8.01 6.59 -4.07
CA TRP A 128 6.89 5.76 -3.63
C TRP A 128 6.67 5.82 -2.12
N GLY A 129 7.74 5.78 -1.31
CA GLY A 129 7.66 5.91 0.14
C GLY A 129 7.03 7.24 0.57
N ILE A 130 7.42 8.34 -0.08
CA ILE A 130 6.81 9.66 0.13
C ILE A 130 5.34 9.68 -0.29
N LEU A 131 5.03 9.17 -1.50
CA LEU A 131 3.68 9.18 -2.05
C LEU A 131 2.69 8.36 -1.20
N THR A 132 3.07 7.16 -0.79
CA THR A 132 2.19 6.27 -0.01
C THR A 132 1.92 6.84 1.38
N ASN A 133 2.90 7.50 1.99
CA ASN A 133 2.73 8.16 3.27
C ASN A 133 1.85 9.42 3.17
N ASN A 134 1.83 10.11 2.03
CA ASN A 134 0.94 11.26 1.82
C ASN A 134 -0.50 10.86 1.41
N LYS A 135 -0.72 9.60 1.03
CA LYS A 135 -2.05 9.00 0.80
C LYS A 135 -2.46 8.13 1.99
N ASP A 136 -2.63 8.78 3.14
CA ASP A 136 -2.73 8.16 4.47
C ASP A 136 -4.15 7.94 5.00
N ARG A 137 -5.18 8.09 4.17
CA ARG A 137 -6.55 7.89 4.64
C ARG A 137 -6.79 6.41 4.91
N VAL A 138 -7.00 6.08 6.18
CA VAL A 138 -7.36 4.75 6.65
C VAL A 138 -8.86 4.71 6.92
N VAL A 139 -9.48 3.57 6.60
CA VAL A 139 -10.88 3.28 6.91
C VAL A 139 -10.94 2.01 7.76
N SER A 140 -11.65 2.09 8.88
CA SER A 140 -11.91 0.98 9.81
C SER A 140 -13.41 0.75 9.89
N PHE A 141 -13.84 -0.48 9.71
CA PHE A 141 -15.24 -0.88 9.74
C PHE A 141 -15.34 -2.38 10.06
N ASP A 142 -16.45 -2.76 10.68
CA ASP A 142 -16.72 -4.15 11.05
C ASP A 142 -17.77 -4.74 10.09
N VAL A 143 -17.62 -6.02 9.76
CA VAL A 143 -18.48 -6.74 8.82
C VAL A 143 -18.86 -8.09 9.39
N GLY A 144 -19.94 -8.67 8.87
CA GLY A 144 -20.31 -10.05 9.18
C GLY A 144 -19.37 -11.07 8.51
N LEU A 145 -19.88 -12.29 8.26
CA LEU A 145 -19.13 -13.36 7.61
C LEU A 145 -18.60 -13.00 6.21
N ASP A 146 -19.20 -12.00 5.55
CA ASP A 146 -18.74 -11.43 4.29
C ASP A 146 -17.31 -10.88 4.38
N GLY A 147 -16.83 -10.57 5.59
CA GLY A 147 -15.44 -10.17 5.85
C GLY A 147 -14.39 -11.20 5.48
N ASN A 148 -14.76 -12.49 5.40
CA ASN A 148 -13.84 -13.55 5.02
C ASN A 148 -13.68 -13.70 3.49
N ILE A 149 -14.48 -12.97 2.69
CA ILE A 149 -14.41 -13.03 1.22
C ILE A 149 -13.10 -12.41 0.72
N PRO A 150 -12.79 -11.12 0.97
CA PRO A 150 -11.50 -10.55 0.59
C PRO A 150 -10.41 -11.04 1.55
N GLN A 151 -9.47 -11.80 0.99
CA GLN A 151 -8.25 -12.20 1.69
C GLN A 151 -7.26 -11.02 1.75
N PRO A 152 -6.26 -11.06 2.65
CA PRO A 152 -5.22 -10.02 2.71
C PRO A 152 -4.58 -9.78 1.33
N GLY A 153 -4.51 -8.51 0.93
CA GLY A 153 -3.95 -8.09 -0.36
C GLY A 153 -4.98 -7.91 -1.50
N TYR A 154 -6.25 -8.22 -1.26
CA TYR A 154 -7.33 -7.96 -2.22
C TYR A 154 -7.68 -6.47 -2.26
N ILE A 155 -8.06 -5.98 -3.44
CA ILE A 155 -8.47 -4.58 -3.63
C ILE A 155 -9.97 -4.48 -3.34
N ILE A 156 -10.33 -3.71 -2.32
CA ILE A 156 -11.73 -3.48 -1.95
C ILE A 156 -12.18 -2.08 -2.35
N ALA A 157 -13.44 -1.96 -2.74
CA ALA A 157 -14.13 -0.67 -2.87
C ALA A 157 -14.95 -0.40 -1.61
N VAL A 158 -14.91 0.84 -1.12
CA VAL A 158 -15.75 1.31 -0.03
C VAL A 158 -16.73 2.33 -0.59
N ALA A 159 -17.99 1.94 -0.68
CA ALA A 159 -19.10 2.75 -1.15
C ALA A 159 -19.85 3.35 0.06
N ASP A 160 -19.25 4.38 0.65
CA ASP A 160 -19.85 5.13 1.75
C ASP A 160 -20.59 6.38 1.24
N GLU A 161 -21.90 6.40 1.47
CA GLU A 161 -22.79 7.48 1.06
C GLU A 161 -22.55 8.78 1.83
N LEU A 162 -22.13 8.68 3.09
CA LEU A 162 -21.86 9.87 3.91
C LEU A 162 -20.63 10.63 3.42
N LEU A 163 -19.65 9.90 2.87
CA LEU A 163 -18.44 10.49 2.30
C LEU A 163 -18.65 10.93 0.85
N SER A 164 -19.35 10.14 0.05
CA SER A 164 -19.56 10.41 -1.38
C SER A 164 -20.72 11.37 -1.67
N GLY A 165 -21.62 11.57 -0.71
CA GLY A 165 -22.84 12.38 -0.86
C GLY A 165 -23.86 11.78 -1.82
N LYS A 166 -23.69 10.50 -2.22
CA LYS A 166 -24.58 9.80 -3.15
C LYS A 166 -24.78 8.36 -2.71
N VAL A 167 -25.98 7.85 -2.94
CA VAL A 167 -26.32 6.44 -2.76
C VAL A 167 -25.67 5.65 -3.89
N LEU A 168 -24.57 4.96 -3.58
CA LEU A 168 -23.76 4.21 -4.55
C LEU A 168 -23.90 2.69 -4.43
N GLY A 169 -24.68 2.20 -3.47
CA GLY A 169 -24.98 0.79 -3.33
C GLY A 169 -25.69 0.47 -2.02
N GLY A 170 -26.39 -0.67 -2.00
CA GLY A 170 -27.19 -1.11 -0.87
C GLY A 170 -27.95 -2.39 -1.24
N ARG A 171 -28.70 -2.94 -0.29
CA ARG A 171 -29.61 -4.06 -0.59
C ARG A 171 -30.89 -3.51 -1.18
N ILE A 172 -31.49 -4.22 -2.12
CA ILE A 172 -32.78 -3.81 -2.69
C ILE A 172 -33.86 -3.95 -1.62
N SER A 173 -34.43 -2.83 -1.18
CA SER A 173 -35.53 -2.79 -0.21
C SER A 173 -36.90 -2.79 -0.88
N ALA A 174 -37.02 -2.14 -2.04
CA ALA A 174 -38.25 -2.14 -2.83
C ALA A 174 -37.97 -1.94 -4.32
N VAL A 175 -38.82 -2.52 -5.17
CA VAL A 175 -38.80 -2.32 -6.62
C VAL A 175 -40.17 -1.79 -7.04
N ASN A 176 -40.19 -0.63 -7.71
CA ASN A 176 -41.38 -0.08 -8.34
C ASN A 176 -41.08 0.23 -9.81
N GLY A 177 -41.34 -0.75 -10.69
CA GLY A 177 -41.07 -0.64 -12.12
C GLY A 177 -39.59 -0.38 -12.40
N ARG A 178 -39.26 0.82 -12.92
CA ARG A 178 -37.87 1.25 -13.19
C ARG A 178 -37.19 1.98 -12.01
N VAL A 179 -37.87 2.11 -10.88
CA VAL A 179 -37.32 2.74 -9.67
C VAL A 179 -37.00 1.67 -8.65
N ILE A 180 -35.74 1.60 -8.25
CA ILE A 180 -35.25 0.68 -7.22
C ILE A 180 -34.93 1.51 -5.98
N LYS A 181 -35.45 1.09 -4.82
CA LYS A 181 -35.12 1.66 -3.52
C LYS A 181 -34.09 0.74 -2.85
N LEU A 182 -33.04 1.35 -2.35
CA LEU A 182 -32.00 0.67 -1.58
C LEU A 182 -32.27 0.89 -0.08
N ASP A 183 -31.91 -0.10 0.74
CA ASP A 183 -31.88 -0.02 2.20
C ASP A 183 -30.61 0.70 2.69
#